data_AF-A0A0C2YX33-F1
#
_entry.id   AF-A0A0C2YX33-F1
#
_cell.length_a   1.000
_cell.length_b   1.000
_cell.length_c   1.000
_cell.angle_alpha   90.00
_cell.angle_beta   90.00
_cell.angle_gamma   90.00
#
_symmetry.space_group_name_H-M   'P 1'
#
loop_
_entity.id
_entity.type
_entity.pdbx_description
1 polymer ?
#
loop_
_entity_poly.entity_id
_entity_poly.type
_entity_poly.pdbx_seq_one_letter_code
_entity_poly.pdbx_strand_id
1 'polypeptide(L)'
;VRHLAKLGHHQLRQHVATIQAFPFPVDKDELCWKLIQEGAGQDPGLQNVLSEVETDQCSKERLLDYVWGAATQLWGELIAKVWMAVPTAHGLQGESLRGNTLFDVLKWLIQQGKLIHSGINAKVNHHHLSESKPWKNPIFAQLIKAQWWGPKGEGRQLGPDPTTNPYLNAPVSMLALVATAVCGMFCGWASTENSYRLNASSLACSLEG
;
A
#
# COMPACT_ATOMS: atom_id res chain seq x y z
N VAL A 1 4.15 2.89 28.24
CA VAL A 1 4.74 2.91 26.87
C VAL A 1 4.08 1.93 25.88
N ARG A 2 3.99 0.62 26.17
CA ARG A 2 3.43 -0.38 25.21
C ARG A 2 2.01 -0.06 24.72
N HIS A 3 1.15 0.49 25.57
CA HIS A 3 -0.21 0.86 25.16
C HIS A 3 -0.19 2.04 24.18
N LEU A 4 0.58 3.09 24.47
CA LEU A 4 0.81 4.22 23.56
C LEU A 4 1.34 3.77 22.20
N ALA A 5 2.29 2.83 22.20
CA ALA A 5 2.84 2.26 20.97
C ALA A 5 1.77 1.62 20.08
N LYS A 6 0.86 0.84 20.67
CA LYS A 6 -0.25 0.22 19.93
C LYS A 6 -1.24 1.26 19.40
N LEU A 7 -1.57 2.27 20.20
CA LEU A 7 -2.48 3.35 19.80
C LEU A 7 -1.87 4.16 18.66
N GLY A 8 -0.64 4.65 18.81
CA GLY A 8 0.05 5.39 17.77
C GLY A 8 0.21 4.57 16.49
N HIS A 9 0.56 3.29 16.59
CA HIS A 9 0.66 2.39 15.43
C HIS A 9 -0.68 2.29 14.67
N HIS A 10 -1.78 2.07 15.40
CA HIS A 10 -3.12 2.04 14.80
C HIS A 10 -3.52 3.38 14.17
N GLN A 11 -3.27 4.50 14.87
CA GLN A 11 -3.55 5.85 14.37
C GLN A 11 -2.76 6.16 13.09
N LEU A 12 -1.48 5.75 13.01
CA LEU A 12 -0.70 5.93 11.79
C LEU A 12 -1.20 5.05 10.64
N ARG A 13 -1.62 3.81 10.89
CA ARG A 13 -2.26 2.98 9.84
C ARG A 13 -3.50 3.66 9.28
N GLN A 14 -4.35 4.21 10.15
CA GLN A 14 -5.54 4.95 9.76
C GLN A 14 -5.17 6.19 8.97
N HIS A 15 -4.27 7.03 9.50
CA HIS A 15 -3.80 8.25 8.83
C HIS A 15 -3.26 7.96 7.44
N VAL A 16 -2.42 6.93 7.28
CA VAL A 16 -1.86 6.55 5.98
C VAL A 16 -2.94 6.07 5.03
N ALA A 17 -3.90 5.28 5.52
CA ALA A 17 -4.98 4.80 4.69
C ALA A 17 -5.93 5.92 4.25
N THR A 18 -6.28 6.86 5.12
CA THR A 18 -7.44 7.74 4.90
C THR A 18 -7.07 9.19 4.63
N ILE A 19 -5.92 9.66 5.12
CA ILE A 19 -5.49 11.05 5.02
C ILE A 19 -4.31 11.19 4.06
N GLN A 20 -3.18 10.52 4.32
CA GLN A 20 -1.95 10.70 3.55
C GLN A 20 -1.26 9.37 3.26
N ALA A 21 -1.44 8.86 2.04
CA ALA A 21 -0.89 7.57 1.60
C ALA A 21 0.64 7.42 1.77
N PHE A 22 1.38 8.52 1.61
CA PHE A 22 2.85 8.54 1.67
C PHE A 22 3.32 9.77 2.47
N PRO A 23 3.35 9.69 3.81
CA PRO A 23 3.91 10.77 4.63
C PRO A 23 5.41 10.90 4.40
N PHE A 24 5.92 12.13 4.46
CA PHE A 24 7.34 12.37 4.24
C PHE A 24 8.16 11.99 5.50
N PRO A 25 9.34 11.36 5.33
CA PRO A 25 10.18 11.00 6.47
C PRO A 25 10.65 12.20 7.31
N VAL A 26 10.74 13.39 6.72
CA VAL A 26 11.10 14.63 7.44
C VAL A 26 10.05 15.01 8.49
N ASP A 27 8.79 14.62 8.27
CA ASP A 27 7.67 14.91 9.16
C ASP A 27 7.42 13.79 10.18
N LYS A 28 8.24 12.72 10.15
CA LYS A 28 8.05 11.50 10.95
C LYS A 28 7.79 11.82 12.42
N ASP A 29 8.66 12.58 13.05
CA ASP A 29 8.63 12.77 14.50
C ASP A 29 7.42 13.61 14.91
N GLU A 30 7.13 14.68 14.18
CA GLU A 30 5.95 15.53 14.40
C GLU A 30 4.64 14.75 14.19
N LEU A 31 4.53 14.05 13.05
CA LEU A 31 3.34 13.28 12.70
C LEU A 31 3.08 12.14 13.70
N CYS A 32 4.09 11.33 13.98
CA CYS A 32 3.96 10.21 14.92
C CYS A 32 3.61 10.71 16.32
N TRP A 33 4.25 11.78 16.80
CA TRP A 33 3.96 12.32 18.13
C TRP A 33 2.53 12.84 18.24
N LYS A 34 2.07 13.61 17.23
CA LYS A 34 0.70 14.09 17.15
C LYS A 34 -0.33 12.95 17.21
N LEU A 35 -0.12 11.89 16.42
CA LEU A 35 -1.02 10.74 16.38
C LEU A 35 -1.02 9.94 17.69
N ILE A 36 0.12 9.86 18.38
CA ILE A 36 0.19 9.26 19.72
C ILE A 36 -0.61 10.10 20.72
N GLN A 37 -0.49 11.43 20.69
CA GLN A 37 -1.25 12.34 21.55
C GLN A 37 -2.76 12.25 21.30
N GLU A 38 -3.18 12.23 20.04
CA GLU A 38 -4.60 12.06 19.65
C GLU A 38 -5.15 10.72 20.15
N GLY A 39 -4.40 9.63 19.98
CA GLY A 39 -4.79 8.31 20.47
C GLY A 39 -4.84 8.23 21.99
N ALA A 40 -3.90 8.87 22.68
CA ALA A 40 -3.84 8.90 24.15
C ALA A 40 -4.88 9.84 24.78
N GLY A 41 -5.31 10.88 24.07
CA GLY A 41 -6.33 11.83 24.54
C GLY A 41 -7.68 11.18 24.89
N GLN A 42 -7.92 9.97 24.38
CA GLN A 42 -9.12 9.17 24.67
C GLN A 42 -8.99 8.32 25.95
N ASP A 43 -7.80 8.24 26.55
CA ASP A 43 -7.52 7.48 27.77
C ASP A 43 -6.79 8.37 28.81
N PRO A 44 -7.52 8.88 29.82
CA PRO A 44 -6.94 9.71 30.88
C PRO A 44 -5.80 9.01 31.64
N GLY A 45 -5.80 7.66 31.70
CA GLY A 45 -4.77 6.88 32.38
C GLY A 45 -3.42 6.90 31.66
N LEU A 46 -3.38 7.34 30.40
CA LEU A 46 -2.15 7.42 29.61
C LEU A 46 -1.42 8.75 29.70
N GLN A 47 -2.02 9.77 30.31
CA GLN A 47 -1.42 11.12 30.36
C GLN A 47 -0.09 11.13 31.13
N ASN A 48 -0.03 10.48 32.29
CA ASN A 48 1.21 10.37 33.07
C ASN A 48 2.31 9.65 32.27
N VAL A 49 1.94 8.57 31.55
CA VAL A 49 2.87 7.81 30.72
C VAL A 49 3.35 8.62 29.51
N LEU A 50 2.49 9.48 28.96
CA LEU A 50 2.84 10.35 27.84
C LEU A 50 3.86 11.40 28.28
N SER A 51 3.65 12.03 29.45
CA SER A 51 4.60 12.98 30.05
C SER A 51 5.94 12.33 30.39
N GLU A 52 5.94 11.12 30.98
CA GLU A 52 7.16 10.37 31.26
C GLU A 52 7.98 10.12 29.97
N VAL A 53 7.32 9.63 28.91
CA VAL A 53 7.98 9.38 27.61
C VAL A 53 8.46 10.67 26.97
N GLU A 54 7.74 11.77 27.11
CA GLU A 54 8.14 13.06 26.55
C GLU A 54 9.45 13.58 27.15
N THR A 55 9.68 13.33 28.44
CA THR A 55 10.91 13.73 29.14
C THR A 55 12.09 12.81 28.88
N ASP A 56 11.85 11.54 28.52
CA ASP A 56 12.89 10.57 28.16
C ASP A 56 13.06 10.48 26.64
N GLN A 57 14.02 11.23 26.11
CA GLN A 57 14.32 11.29 24.68
C GLN A 57 14.57 9.90 24.06
N CYS A 58 15.25 9.00 24.77
CA CYS A 58 15.54 7.66 24.25
C CYS A 58 14.25 6.82 24.12
N SER A 59 13.37 6.90 25.12
CA SER A 59 12.06 6.26 25.07
C SER A 59 11.16 6.87 23.99
N LYS A 60 11.20 8.20 23.82
CA LYS A 60 10.45 8.92 22.79
C LYS A 60 10.86 8.47 21.39
N GLU A 61 12.16 8.48 21.09
CA GLU A 61 12.69 8.06 19.78
C GLU A 61 12.28 6.62 19.43
N ARG A 62 12.45 5.68 20.36
CA ARG A 62 12.04 4.28 20.17
C ARG A 62 10.54 4.13 19.93
N LEU A 63 9.72 4.94 20.61
CA LEU A 63 8.28 4.95 20.41
C LEU A 63 7.92 5.48 19.01
N LEU A 64 8.55 6.57 18.58
CA LEU A 64 8.33 7.16 17.26
C LEU A 64 8.75 6.21 16.14
N ASP A 65 9.89 5.53 16.27
CA ASP A 65 10.35 4.51 15.32
C ASP A 65 9.36 3.35 15.20
N TYR A 66 8.87 2.86 16.34
CA TYR A 66 7.90 1.77 16.36
C TYR A 66 6.60 2.17 15.68
N VAL A 67 6.08 3.38 15.98
CA VAL A 67 4.85 3.88 15.38
C VAL A 67 5.04 4.10 13.87
N TRP A 68 6.17 4.68 13.45
CA TRP A 68 6.48 4.89 12.03
C TRP A 68 6.48 3.59 11.22
N GLY A 69 6.95 2.48 11.83
CA GLY A 69 6.91 1.16 11.23
C GLY A 69 5.51 0.68 10.80
N ALA A 70 4.43 1.28 11.32
CA ALA A 70 3.07 0.99 10.91
C ALA A 70 2.81 1.28 9.43
N ALA A 71 3.39 2.37 8.90
CA ALA A 71 3.25 2.74 7.50
C ALA A 71 3.90 1.69 6.58
N THR A 72 5.15 1.31 6.88
CA THR A 72 5.88 0.29 6.13
C THR A 72 5.17 -1.07 6.17
N GLN A 73 4.64 -1.45 7.33
CA GLN A 73 3.88 -2.69 7.47
C GLN A 73 2.61 -2.67 6.61
N LEU A 74 1.84 -1.58 6.62
CA LEU A 74 0.64 -1.43 5.80
C LEU A 74 0.96 -1.55 4.30
N TRP A 75 2.03 -0.90 3.84
CA TRP A 75 2.47 -1.00 2.45
C TRP A 75 2.91 -2.41 2.08
N GLY A 76 3.70 -3.08 2.93
CA GLY A 76 4.13 -4.45 2.71
C GLY A 76 2.98 -5.45 2.64
N GLU A 77 2.00 -5.34 3.56
CA GLU A 77 0.77 -6.14 3.54
C GLU A 77 0.00 -5.95 2.22
N LEU A 78 -0.11 -4.71 1.75
CA LEU A 78 -0.81 -4.39 0.51
C LEU A 78 -0.07 -4.93 -0.72
N ILE A 79 1.24 -4.73 -0.80
CA ILE A 79 2.09 -5.28 -1.86
C ILE A 79 1.92 -6.79 -1.93
N ALA A 80 2.04 -7.51 -0.81
CA ALA A 80 1.85 -8.96 -0.78
C ALA A 80 0.48 -9.38 -1.34
N LYS A 81 -0.60 -8.64 -1.01
CA LYS A 81 -1.94 -8.92 -1.55
C LYS A 81 -2.05 -8.65 -3.04
N VAL A 82 -1.43 -7.59 -3.54
CA VAL A 82 -1.36 -7.28 -4.98
C VAL A 82 -0.68 -8.41 -5.73
N TRP A 83 0.48 -8.87 -5.23
CA TRP A 83 1.23 -9.97 -5.85
C TRP A 83 0.44 -11.27 -5.95
N MET A 84 -0.47 -11.54 -5.00
CA MET A 84 -1.33 -12.73 -5.05
C MET A 84 -2.57 -12.53 -5.95
N ALA A 85 -3.16 -11.33 -5.92
CA ALA A 85 -4.43 -11.05 -6.57
C ALA A 85 -4.30 -10.76 -8.06
N VAL A 86 -3.28 -10.00 -8.48
CA VAL A 86 -3.13 -9.57 -9.88
C VAL A 86 -2.90 -10.74 -10.83
N PRO A 87 -1.99 -11.70 -10.56
CA PRO A 87 -1.82 -12.84 -11.45
C PRO A 87 -3.13 -13.64 -11.58
N THR A 88 -3.78 -13.91 -10.46
CA THR A 88 -5.05 -14.63 -10.42
C THR A 88 -6.15 -13.92 -11.23
N ALA A 89 -6.30 -12.61 -11.07
CA ALA A 89 -7.30 -11.81 -11.78
C ALA A 89 -7.09 -11.79 -13.31
N HIS A 90 -5.87 -12.04 -13.75
CA HIS A 90 -5.51 -12.12 -15.16
C HIS A 90 -5.37 -13.57 -15.68
N GLY A 91 -5.70 -14.58 -14.88
CA GLY A 91 -5.62 -15.99 -15.27
C GLY A 91 -4.19 -16.55 -15.32
N LEU A 92 -3.24 -15.88 -14.64
CA LEU A 92 -1.81 -16.19 -14.63
C LEU A 92 -1.45 -17.11 -13.45
N GLN A 93 -2.18 -18.21 -13.25
CA GLN A 93 -1.87 -19.20 -12.20
C GLN A 93 -1.07 -20.39 -12.79
N GLY A 94 0.02 -20.81 -12.11
CA GLY A 94 0.82 -22.00 -12.46
C GLY A 94 2.16 -21.72 -13.17
N GLU A 95 2.80 -22.77 -13.71
CA GLU A 95 4.11 -22.79 -14.41
C GLU A 95 4.26 -21.78 -15.58
N SER A 96 3.18 -21.09 -15.96
CA SER A 96 3.15 -20.05 -16.99
C SER A 96 4.07 -18.85 -16.72
N LEU A 97 4.62 -18.70 -15.51
CA LEU A 97 5.55 -17.63 -15.14
C LEU A 97 7.03 -18.08 -15.15
N ARG A 98 7.37 -19.24 -15.71
CA ARG A 98 8.77 -19.64 -15.94
C ARG A 98 9.23 -19.27 -17.36
N GLY A 99 10.30 -18.48 -17.45
CA GLY A 99 11.01 -18.17 -18.71
C GLY A 99 10.54 -16.88 -19.40
N ASN A 100 10.74 -16.79 -20.72
CA ASN A 100 10.44 -15.62 -21.57
C ASN A 100 8.93 -15.30 -21.70
N THR A 101 8.06 -16.03 -21.00
CA THR A 101 6.59 -15.94 -21.07
C THR A 101 6.03 -14.66 -20.45
N LEU A 102 6.77 -13.97 -19.58
CA LEU A 102 6.30 -12.74 -18.93
C LEU A 102 6.14 -11.58 -19.92
N PHE A 103 7.07 -11.41 -20.85
CA PHE A 103 6.96 -10.39 -21.91
C PHE A 103 5.77 -10.68 -22.81
N ASP A 104 5.53 -11.94 -23.14
CA ASP A 104 4.36 -12.35 -23.94
C ASP A 104 3.05 -12.15 -23.18
N VAL A 105 3.04 -12.39 -21.87
CA VAL A 105 1.89 -12.10 -20.99
C VAL A 105 1.64 -10.59 -20.87
N LEU A 106 2.67 -9.78 -20.65
CA LEU A 106 2.54 -8.31 -20.58
C LEU A 106 2.08 -7.75 -21.93
N LYS A 107 2.69 -8.22 -23.03
CA LYS A 107 2.29 -7.87 -24.39
C LYS A 107 0.86 -8.29 -24.68
N TRP A 108 0.46 -9.50 -24.30
CA TRP A 108 -0.93 -9.96 -24.43
C TRP A 108 -1.88 -9.11 -23.58
N LEU A 109 -1.55 -8.81 -22.33
CA LEU A 109 -2.36 -7.96 -21.46
C LEU A 109 -2.50 -6.53 -22.03
N ILE A 110 -1.44 -5.99 -22.64
CA ILE A 110 -1.45 -4.69 -23.33
C ILE A 110 -2.32 -4.76 -24.59
N GLN A 111 -2.12 -5.77 -25.45
CA GLN A 111 -2.86 -5.97 -26.70
C GLN A 111 -4.35 -6.21 -26.46
N GLN A 112 -4.70 -6.92 -25.39
CA GLN A 112 -6.09 -7.18 -24.99
C GLN A 112 -6.71 -6.01 -24.22
N GLY A 113 -5.98 -4.90 -24.00
CA GLY A 113 -6.47 -3.76 -23.22
C GLY A 113 -6.78 -4.10 -21.76
N LYS A 114 -6.16 -5.15 -21.22
CA LYS A 114 -6.35 -5.63 -19.84
C LYS A 114 -5.41 -4.94 -18.84
N LEU A 115 -4.26 -4.45 -19.32
CA LEU A 115 -3.27 -3.68 -18.55
C LEU A 115 -3.54 -2.16 -18.65
N ILE A 116 -3.89 -1.71 -19.86
CA ILE A 116 -4.25 -0.32 -20.10
C ILE A 116 -5.68 -0.13 -19.60
N HIS A 117 -5.84 0.80 -18.66
CA HIS A 117 -7.15 1.34 -18.37
C HIS A 117 -7.77 1.78 -19.69
N SER A 118 -8.94 1.28 -20.07
CA SER A 118 -9.68 1.76 -21.24
C SER A 118 -10.13 3.24 -21.11
N GLY A 119 -9.37 4.08 -20.39
CA GLY A 119 -9.67 5.47 -20.06
C GLY A 119 -8.51 6.29 -19.45
N ILE A 120 -7.32 5.74 -19.14
CA ILE A 120 -6.17 6.59 -18.77
C ILE A 120 -5.30 6.79 -20.00
N ASN A 121 -5.74 7.71 -20.84
CA ASN A 121 -4.89 8.27 -21.86
C ASN A 121 -4.33 9.58 -21.29
N ALA A 122 -3.07 9.57 -20.85
CA ALA A 122 -2.40 10.77 -20.33
C ALA A 122 -2.28 11.90 -21.37
N LYS A 123 -2.56 11.61 -22.66
CA LYS A 123 -2.59 12.59 -23.75
C LYS A 123 -4.00 12.96 -24.23
N VAL A 124 -5.06 12.35 -23.71
CA VAL A 124 -6.44 12.66 -24.13
C VAL A 124 -7.25 13.08 -22.91
N ASN A 125 -7.27 14.39 -22.74
CA ASN A 125 -8.36 15.22 -22.22
C ASN A 125 -8.87 14.92 -20.80
N HIS A 126 -8.90 15.98 -20.01
CA HIS A 126 -9.52 16.20 -18.70
C HIS A 126 -11.02 15.83 -18.57
N HIS A 127 -11.59 15.02 -19.48
CA HIS A 127 -13.01 14.69 -19.56
C HIS A 127 -13.36 13.19 -19.38
N HIS A 128 -12.38 12.29 -19.18
CA HIS A 128 -12.65 10.87 -18.93
C HIS A 128 -12.22 10.33 -17.56
N LEU A 129 -11.60 11.17 -16.72
CA LEU A 129 -11.59 10.96 -15.28
C LEU A 129 -12.97 11.36 -14.76
N SER A 130 -13.93 10.42 -14.76
CA SER A 130 -15.11 10.63 -13.93
C SER A 130 -14.62 10.64 -12.48
N GLU A 131 -14.64 11.81 -11.85
CA GLU A 131 -14.33 12.00 -10.42
C GLU A 131 -15.10 11.00 -9.54
N SER A 132 -16.24 10.50 -10.02
CA SER A 132 -17.05 9.52 -9.31
C SER A 132 -16.53 8.07 -9.34
N LYS A 133 -15.78 7.66 -10.38
CA LYS A 133 -15.29 6.27 -10.55
C LYS A 133 -14.01 6.22 -11.40
N PRO A 134 -12.87 6.69 -10.86
CA PRO A 134 -11.60 6.69 -11.60
C PRO A 134 -11.08 5.29 -11.99
N TRP A 135 -11.59 4.22 -11.37
CA TRP A 135 -11.05 2.86 -11.53
C TRP A 135 -12.15 1.85 -11.90
N LYS A 136 -12.21 1.46 -13.19
CA LYS A 136 -13.17 0.45 -13.71
C LYS A 136 -12.69 -1.00 -13.55
N ASN A 137 -11.41 -1.23 -13.20
CA ASN A 137 -10.89 -2.58 -13.07
C ASN A 137 -11.30 -3.18 -11.69
N PRO A 138 -11.98 -4.34 -11.66
CA PRO A 138 -12.47 -4.96 -10.43
C PRO A 138 -11.37 -5.27 -9.42
N ILE A 139 -10.11 -5.36 -9.84
CA ILE A 139 -8.98 -5.67 -8.95
C ILE A 139 -8.78 -4.62 -7.85
N PHE A 140 -9.01 -3.35 -8.14
CA PHE A 140 -8.87 -2.28 -7.13
C PHE A 140 -9.90 -2.48 -6.02
N ALA A 141 -11.16 -2.76 -6.38
CA ALA A 141 -12.21 -3.05 -5.42
C ALA A 141 -11.92 -4.33 -4.63
N GLN A 142 -11.37 -5.37 -5.26
CA GLN A 142 -10.98 -6.61 -4.58
C GLN A 142 -9.85 -6.37 -3.57
N LEU A 143 -8.82 -5.61 -3.94
CA LEU A 143 -7.70 -5.28 -3.07
C LEU A 143 -8.13 -4.42 -1.88
N ILE A 144 -8.99 -3.42 -2.12
CA ILE A 144 -9.57 -2.59 -1.05
C ILE A 144 -10.37 -3.47 -0.08
N LYS A 145 -11.23 -4.35 -0.62
CA LYS A 145 -11.99 -5.28 0.21
C LYS A 145 -11.07 -6.22 0.99
N ALA A 146 -10.06 -6.79 0.36
CA ALA A 146 -9.14 -7.72 0.99
C ALA A 146 -8.26 -7.07 2.08
N GLN A 147 -7.88 -5.80 1.90
CA GLN A 147 -7.04 -5.08 2.86
C GLN A 147 -7.83 -4.53 4.04
N TRP A 148 -8.91 -3.79 3.79
CA TRP A 148 -9.61 -3.05 4.86
C TRP A 148 -10.94 -3.66 5.29
N TRP A 149 -11.56 -4.52 4.46
CA TRP A 149 -12.87 -5.13 4.74
C TRP A 149 -12.83 -6.66 4.87
N GLY A 150 -11.63 -7.25 4.84
CA GLY A 150 -11.44 -8.68 4.99
C GLY A 150 -11.66 -9.16 6.43
N PRO A 151 -11.45 -10.45 6.72
CA PRO A 151 -11.67 -11.02 8.05
C PRO A 151 -10.96 -10.27 9.18
N LYS A 152 -9.78 -9.70 8.89
CA LYS A 152 -8.94 -8.93 9.83
C LYS A 152 -8.85 -7.43 9.50
N GLY A 153 -9.69 -6.93 8.59
CA GLY A 153 -9.61 -5.54 8.12
C GLY A 153 -10.14 -4.55 9.16
N GLU A 154 -9.44 -3.42 9.32
CA GLU A 154 -9.80 -2.36 10.27
C GLU A 154 -11.16 -1.71 9.92
N GLY A 155 -11.45 -1.51 8.63
CA GLY A 155 -12.74 -0.97 8.19
C GLY A 155 -13.93 -1.82 8.59
N ARG A 156 -13.77 -3.16 8.62
CA ARG A 156 -14.83 -4.06 9.09
C ARG A 156 -15.12 -3.91 10.59
N GLN A 157 -14.10 -3.61 11.41
CA GLN A 157 -14.22 -3.54 12.86
C GLN A 157 -14.95 -2.28 13.32
N LEU A 158 -14.85 -1.19 12.57
CA LEU A 158 -15.41 0.12 12.92
C LEU A 158 -16.90 0.28 12.58
N GLY A 159 -17.53 -0.72 11.94
CA GLY A 159 -18.97 -0.71 11.64
C GLY A 159 -19.37 0.24 10.50
N PRO A 160 -20.67 0.46 10.25
CA PRO A 160 -21.16 1.21 9.10
C PRO A 160 -21.29 2.73 9.33
N ASP A 161 -20.93 3.23 10.52
CA ASP A 161 -21.13 4.64 10.87
C ASP A 161 -20.04 5.53 10.25
N PRO A 162 -20.39 6.52 9.41
CA PRO A 162 -19.44 7.44 8.78
C PRO A 162 -18.69 8.34 9.76
N THR A 163 -19.20 8.53 10.97
CA THR A 163 -18.52 9.33 12.01
C THR A 163 -17.38 8.57 12.69
N THR A 164 -17.45 7.23 12.70
CA THR A 164 -16.45 6.38 13.37
C THR A 164 -15.61 5.56 12.40
N ASN A 165 -16.08 5.36 11.16
CA ASN A 165 -15.38 4.55 10.17
C ASN A 165 -14.83 5.42 9.02
N PRO A 166 -13.54 5.79 9.08
CA PRO A 166 -12.92 6.66 8.09
C PRO A 166 -12.62 5.93 6.77
N TYR A 167 -12.82 4.61 6.70
CA TYR A 167 -12.61 3.81 5.49
C TYR A 167 -13.84 3.78 4.57
N LEU A 168 -14.97 4.32 5.02
CA LEU A 168 -16.18 4.40 4.20
C LEU A 168 -15.94 5.23 2.95
N ASN A 169 -16.55 4.81 1.84
CA ASN A 169 -16.38 5.41 0.51
C ASN A 169 -14.95 5.37 -0.06
N ALA A 170 -14.03 4.61 0.54
CA ALA A 170 -12.64 4.42 0.07
C ALA A 170 -11.93 5.75 -0.25
N PRO A 171 -11.43 6.47 0.78
CA PRO A 171 -10.68 7.72 0.62
C PRO A 171 -9.63 7.69 -0.48
N VAL A 172 -9.33 8.86 -1.06
CA VAL A 172 -8.36 9.03 -2.14
C VAL A 172 -7.00 8.42 -1.78
N SER A 173 -6.58 8.52 -0.52
CA SER A 173 -5.33 7.92 -0.03
C SER A 173 -5.33 6.40 -0.11
N MET A 174 -6.44 5.72 0.19
CA MET A 174 -6.56 4.26 -0.01
C MET A 174 -6.41 3.89 -1.48
N LEU A 175 -7.02 4.69 -2.37
CA LEU A 175 -6.93 4.48 -3.81
C LEU A 175 -5.49 4.67 -4.30
N ALA A 176 -4.81 5.72 -3.82
CA ALA A 176 -3.41 5.99 -4.16
C ALA A 176 -2.50 4.85 -3.70
N LEU A 177 -2.70 4.32 -2.49
CA LEU A 177 -1.96 3.15 -1.99
C LEU A 177 -2.11 1.94 -2.90
N VAL A 178 -3.34 1.60 -3.28
CA VAL A 178 -3.64 0.43 -4.12
C VAL A 178 -3.08 0.63 -5.53
N ALA A 179 -3.27 1.80 -6.12
CA ALA A 179 -2.74 2.13 -7.44
C ALA A 179 -1.21 2.05 -7.47
N THR A 180 -0.54 2.64 -6.49
CA THR A 180 0.92 2.58 -6.37
C THR A 180 1.42 1.15 -6.18
N ALA A 181 0.75 0.34 -5.35
CA ALA A 181 1.15 -1.06 -5.15
C ALA A 181 0.98 -1.90 -6.42
N VAL A 182 -0.12 -1.72 -7.17
CA VAL A 182 -0.34 -2.37 -8.47
C VAL A 182 0.70 -1.91 -9.50
N CYS A 183 0.97 -0.62 -9.58
CA CYS A 183 2.00 -0.06 -10.45
C CYS A 183 3.39 -0.62 -10.12
N GLY A 184 3.75 -0.61 -8.83
CA GLY A 184 5.00 -1.15 -8.32
C GLY A 184 5.18 -2.63 -8.62
N MET A 185 4.10 -3.43 -8.59
CA MET A 185 4.15 -4.83 -9.00
C MET A 185 4.51 -4.98 -10.49
N PHE A 186 3.86 -4.23 -11.37
CA PHE A 186 4.17 -4.25 -12.80
C PHE A 186 5.58 -3.73 -13.10
N CYS A 187 6.04 -2.68 -12.42
CA CYS A 187 7.41 -2.19 -12.52
C CYS A 187 8.42 -3.23 -12.01
N GLY A 188 8.15 -3.87 -10.87
CA GLY A 188 8.99 -4.92 -10.31
C GLY A 188 9.13 -6.11 -11.26
N TRP A 189 8.04 -6.53 -11.89
CA TRP A 189 8.05 -7.56 -12.95
C TRP A 189 8.98 -7.19 -14.12
N ALA A 190 8.89 -5.95 -14.61
CA ALA A 190 9.75 -5.47 -15.69
C ALA A 190 11.24 -5.36 -15.26
N SER A 191 11.52 -4.97 -14.01
CA SER A 191 12.89 -4.84 -13.49
C SER A 191 13.57 -6.20 -13.24
N THR A 192 12.83 -7.21 -12.76
CA THR A 192 13.37 -8.57 -12.67
C THR A 192 13.80 -9.11 -14.04
N GLU A 193 13.06 -8.80 -15.11
CA GLU A 193 13.43 -9.20 -16.47
C GLU A 193 14.76 -8.59 -16.93
N ASN A 194 15.04 -7.32 -16.63
CA ASN A 194 16.34 -6.72 -16.98
C ASN A 194 17.51 -7.39 -16.26
N SER A 195 17.33 -7.78 -14.99
CA SER A 195 18.37 -8.51 -14.26
C SER A 195 18.61 -9.92 -14.81
N TYR A 196 17.55 -10.65 -15.17
CA TYR A 196 17.68 -11.98 -15.79
C TYR A 196 18.22 -11.92 -17.23
N ARG A 197 17.84 -10.91 -18.04
CA ARG A 197 18.39 -10.73 -19.39
C ARG A 197 19.88 -10.40 -19.37
N LEU A 198 20.33 -9.53 -18.46
CA LEU A 198 21.75 -9.19 -18.30
C LEU A 198 22.56 -10.40 -17.83
N ASN A 199 22.02 -11.20 -16.91
CA ASN A 199 22.68 -12.42 -16.44
C ASN A 199 22.68 -13.53 -17.51
N ALA A 200 21.61 -13.69 -18.28
CA ALA A 200 21.54 -14.69 -19.37
C ALA A 200 22.45 -14.33 -20.55
N SER A 201 22.59 -13.04 -20.88
CA SER A 201 23.54 -12.58 -21.91
C SER A 201 25.00 -12.66 -21.43
N SER A 202 25.26 -12.44 -20.13
CA SER A 202 26.57 -12.73 -19.53
C SER A 202 26.93 -14.22 -19.55
N LEU A 203 25.97 -15.11 -19.27
CA LEU A 203 26.17 -16.57 -19.30
C LEU A 203 26.33 -17.11 -20.74
N ALA A 204 25.61 -16.54 -21.72
CA ALA A 204 25.77 -16.88 -23.12
C ALA A 204 27.16 -16.47 -23.66
N CYS A 205 27.65 -15.28 -23.29
CA CYS A 205 29.02 -14.84 -23.64
C CYS A 205 30.12 -15.69 -22.98
N SER A 206 29.87 -16.35 -21.85
CA SER A 206 30.85 -17.22 -21.18
C SER A 206 30.86 -18.67 -21.68
N LEU A 207 29.89 -19.08 -22.51
CA LEU A 207 29.82 -20.42 -23.10
C LEU A 207 30.29 -20.47 -24.56
N GLU A 208 30.54 -19.30 -25.17
CA GLU A 208 31.09 -19.15 -26.53
C GLU A 208 32.59 -18.74 -26.53
N GLY A 209 33.26 -18.77 -25.37
CA GLY A 209 34.68 -18.44 -25.20
C GLY A 209 35.55 -19.65 -24.89
#